data_AF-A0A1T2LBE8-F1
#
_entry.id   AF-A0A1T2LBE8-F1
#
_cell.length_a   1.000
_cell.length_b   1.000
_cell.length_c   1.000
_cell.angle_alpha   90.00
_cell.angle_beta   90.00
_cell.angle_gamma   90.00
#
_symmetry.space_group_name_H-M   'P 1'
#
loop_
_entity.id
_entity.type
_entity.pdbx_description
1 polymer ?
#
loop_
_entity_poly.entity_id
_entity_poly.type
_entity_poly.pdbx_seq_one_letter_code
_entity_poly.pdbx_strand_id
1 'polypeptide(L)'
;MKIIVLLLLLLPLSALAEERLIELQDGTEIPVEHVAATGVRVMLWLPSEFGMSPRQLEVAQGLAEAGIEVWMPDLHSGYFIPPGRYSLNALKPEVLLELMQKAQSVSNKQLYIIVSGRMSAKTLEAIRLWQMAGVQKEQLGGAILVSPKLYVGTPQGGEEATFIPVARATNLPVYLLQPVNTAQHWRINSVVSALEEGGAQVYLHHLKGVADGFHTRPLDDTEPQEIELTSRLHAMLNKAVQLLSVTSADLASVPTSPELSVPVKQAASSTLLKPYVGEQPELTLKLADMHGNQFDLAHLKNKVVVLNFWATWCPPCVEEIPSLERLRKLMVSRW
;
A
#
# COMPACT_ATOMS: atom_id res chain seq x y z
N MET A 1 -3.06 65.98 -10.02
CA MET A 1 -3.72 64.73 -10.44
C MET A 1 -2.66 63.63 -10.49
N LYS A 2 -2.58 62.78 -9.46
CA LYS A 2 -1.72 61.58 -9.48
C LYS A 2 -2.64 60.38 -9.68
N ILE A 3 -2.52 59.71 -10.82
CA ILE A 3 -3.21 58.46 -11.12
C ILE A 3 -2.52 57.38 -10.29
N ILE A 4 -3.22 56.86 -9.28
CA ILE A 4 -2.80 55.68 -8.54
C ILE A 4 -3.19 54.48 -9.40
N VAL A 5 -2.20 53.86 -10.05
CA VAL A 5 -2.35 52.57 -10.71
C VAL A 5 -2.39 51.52 -9.61
N LEU A 6 -3.58 50.95 -9.36
CA LEU A 6 -3.76 49.82 -8.46
C LEU A 6 -3.24 48.57 -9.19
N LEU A 7 -2.00 48.19 -8.88
CA LEU A 7 -1.39 46.95 -9.36
C LEU A 7 -2.04 45.78 -8.60
N LEU A 8 -3.06 45.14 -9.18
CA LEU A 8 -3.57 43.85 -8.72
C LEU A 8 -2.47 42.81 -8.93
N LEU A 9 -1.73 42.51 -7.86
CA LEU A 9 -0.88 41.33 -7.77
C LEU A 9 -1.77 40.09 -7.91
N LEU A 10 -1.78 39.50 -9.10
CA LEU A 10 -2.22 38.11 -9.31
C LEU A 10 -1.23 37.21 -8.55
N LEU A 11 -1.50 37.00 -7.26
CA LEU A 11 -0.92 35.88 -6.53
C LEU A 11 -1.32 34.60 -7.27
N PRO A 12 -0.39 33.68 -7.58
CA PRO A 12 -0.78 32.38 -8.07
C PRO A 12 -1.75 31.80 -7.04
N LEU A 13 -2.93 31.39 -7.51
CA LEU A 13 -3.91 30.69 -6.69
C LEU A 13 -3.31 29.32 -6.37
N SER A 14 -2.42 29.25 -5.38
CA SER A 14 -1.97 27.99 -4.82
C SER A 14 -3.23 27.22 -4.44
N ALA A 15 -3.36 25.98 -4.90
CA ALA A 15 -4.49 25.14 -4.56
C ALA A 15 -4.49 24.95 -3.04
N LEU A 16 -5.32 25.74 -2.35
CA LEU A 16 -5.49 25.65 -0.92
C LEU A 16 -6.25 24.36 -0.63
N ALA A 17 -5.76 23.63 0.36
CA ALA A 17 -6.44 22.45 0.84
C ALA A 17 -7.62 22.89 1.73
N GLU A 18 -8.74 22.21 1.57
CA GLU A 18 -9.98 22.44 2.29
C GLU A 18 -10.44 21.10 2.87
N GLU A 19 -10.79 21.08 4.15
CA GLU A 19 -11.44 19.92 4.75
C GLU A 19 -12.93 19.91 4.39
N ARG A 20 -13.42 18.77 3.94
CA ARG A 20 -14.84 18.54 3.62
C ARG A 20 -15.35 17.34 4.38
N LEU A 21 -16.57 17.41 4.89
CA LEU A 21 -17.26 16.25 5.44
C LEU A 21 -18.11 15.59 4.37
N ILE A 22 -17.89 14.30 4.14
CA ILE A 22 -18.66 13.47 3.21
C ILE A 22 -19.49 12.50 4.02
N GLU A 23 -20.80 12.75 4.08
CA GLU A 23 -21.76 11.84 4.71
C GLU A 23 -22.01 10.62 3.81
N LEU A 24 -21.93 9.42 4.37
CA LEU A 24 -22.21 8.14 3.72
C LEU A 24 -23.65 7.67 3.99
N GLN A 25 -24.12 6.66 3.26
CA GLN A 25 -25.48 6.11 3.41
C GLN A 25 -25.75 5.51 4.80
N ASP A 26 -24.70 5.06 5.49
CA ASP A 26 -24.80 4.56 6.87
C ASP A 26 -24.83 5.68 7.94
N GLY A 27 -24.82 6.95 7.51
CA GLY A 27 -24.78 8.14 8.37
C GLY A 27 -23.38 8.49 8.88
N THR A 28 -22.34 7.75 8.48
CA THR A 28 -20.96 8.08 8.86
C THR A 28 -20.50 9.31 8.10
N GLU A 29 -19.94 10.30 8.81
CA GLU A 29 -19.29 11.45 8.21
C GLU A 29 -17.79 11.16 8.06
N ILE A 30 -17.28 11.21 6.84
CA ILE A 30 -15.86 11.02 6.52
C ILE A 30 -15.22 12.38 6.28
N PRO A 31 -14.25 12.81 7.12
CA PRO A 31 -13.40 13.94 6.80
C PRO A 31 -12.57 13.65 5.55
N VAL A 32 -12.51 14.61 4.64
CA VAL A 32 -11.75 14.52 3.39
C VAL A 32 -10.93 15.78 3.23
N GLU A 33 -9.61 15.63 3.21
CA GLU A 33 -8.72 16.69 2.76
C GLU A 33 -8.85 16.82 1.24
N HIS A 34 -9.31 17.96 0.77
CA HIS A 34 -9.58 18.23 -0.64
C HIS A 34 -8.62 19.29 -1.19
N VAL A 35 -7.94 18.98 -2.29
CA VAL A 35 -7.09 19.92 -3.02
C VAL A 35 -7.67 20.09 -4.43
N ALA A 36 -8.29 21.24 -4.67
CA ALA A 36 -8.97 21.54 -5.92
C ALA A 36 -8.00 21.73 -7.10
N ALA A 37 -8.42 21.37 -8.31
CA ALA A 37 -7.70 21.64 -9.55
C ALA A 37 -8.66 21.89 -10.72
N THR A 38 -8.21 22.56 -11.78
CA THR A 38 -9.05 22.91 -12.94
C THR A 38 -9.12 21.83 -14.03
N GLY A 39 -8.25 20.82 -13.99
CA GLY A 39 -8.22 19.77 -15.01
C GLY A 39 -9.37 18.77 -14.88
N VAL A 40 -9.45 17.85 -15.85
CA VAL A 40 -10.57 16.89 -16.01
C VAL A 40 -10.42 15.59 -15.21
N ARG A 41 -9.43 15.53 -14.32
CA ARG A 41 -9.06 14.33 -13.57
C ARG A 41 -9.14 14.58 -12.07
N VAL A 42 -9.64 13.59 -11.35
CA VAL A 42 -9.63 13.56 -9.88
C VAL A 42 -8.94 12.29 -9.40
N MET A 43 -8.14 12.42 -8.36
CA MET A 43 -7.45 11.33 -7.69
C MET A 43 -8.04 11.14 -6.30
N LEU A 44 -8.56 9.95 -6.01
CA LEU A 44 -8.93 9.53 -4.67
C LEU A 44 -7.73 8.80 -4.04
N TRP A 45 -7.11 9.43 -3.05
CA TRP A 45 -6.01 8.85 -2.29
C TRP A 45 -6.51 8.18 -1.04
N LEU A 46 -6.75 6.87 -1.13
CA LEU A 46 -7.22 6.09 0.01
C LEU A 46 -6.10 5.94 1.05
N PRO A 47 -6.42 6.06 2.36
CA PRO A 47 -5.43 5.99 3.41
C PRO A 47 -4.84 4.57 3.50
N SER A 48 -3.61 4.51 4.01
CA SER A 48 -3.00 3.23 4.38
C SER A 48 -3.62 2.71 5.68
N GLU A 49 -3.27 1.48 6.09
CA GLU A 49 -3.62 0.96 7.41
C GLU A 49 -3.07 1.81 8.59
N PHE A 50 -2.12 2.71 8.33
CA PHE A 50 -1.53 3.62 9.31
C PHE A 50 -2.06 5.05 9.20
N GLY A 51 -3.13 5.28 8.43
CA GLY A 51 -3.71 6.60 8.21
C GLY A 51 -2.95 7.46 7.20
N MET A 52 -3.18 8.76 7.29
CA MET A 52 -2.56 9.78 6.43
C MET A 52 -1.26 10.32 7.03
N SER A 53 -0.35 10.74 6.15
CA SER A 53 0.88 11.44 6.51
C SER A 53 0.80 12.91 6.11
N PRO A 54 1.31 13.85 6.94
CA PRO A 54 1.39 15.26 6.57
C PRO A 54 2.13 15.52 5.25
N ARG A 55 3.05 14.62 4.86
CA ARG A 55 3.79 14.71 3.59
C ARG A 55 2.93 14.46 2.35
N GLN A 56 1.75 13.85 2.49
CA GLN A 56 0.84 13.63 1.35
C GLN A 56 0.26 14.94 0.83
N LEU A 57 0.10 15.95 1.70
CA LEU A 57 -0.47 17.24 1.32
C LEU A 57 0.40 17.97 0.29
N GLU A 58 1.72 17.98 0.47
CA GLU A 58 2.65 18.56 -0.49
C GLU A 58 2.59 17.83 -1.85
N VAL A 59 2.47 16.51 -1.82
CA VAL A 59 2.28 15.71 -3.05
C VAL A 59 0.95 16.03 -3.73
N ALA A 60 -0.12 16.20 -2.96
CA ALA A 60 -1.44 16.54 -3.47
C ALA A 60 -1.47 17.94 -4.10
N GLN A 61 -0.80 18.92 -3.49
CA GLN A 61 -0.62 20.25 -4.06
C GLN A 61 0.16 20.20 -5.38
N GLY A 62 1.26 19.46 -5.43
CA GLY A 62 2.02 19.27 -6.68
C GLY A 62 1.25 18.52 -7.79
N LEU A 63 0.25 17.71 -7.43
CA LEU A 63 -0.69 17.11 -8.38
C LEU A 63 -1.75 18.10 -8.87
N ALA A 64 -2.26 18.94 -7.97
CA ALA A 64 -3.22 19.98 -8.30
C ALA A 64 -2.63 21.04 -9.24
N GLU A 65 -1.36 21.41 -9.05
CA GLU A 65 -0.60 22.25 -9.98
C GLU A 65 -0.49 21.61 -11.38
N ALA A 66 -0.44 20.28 -11.45
CA ALA A 66 -0.47 19.52 -12.71
C ALA A 66 -1.90 19.30 -13.26
N GLY A 67 -2.92 19.91 -12.64
CA GLY A 67 -4.32 19.84 -13.07
C GLY A 67 -5.09 18.61 -12.57
N ILE A 68 -4.57 17.86 -11.60
CA ILE A 68 -5.24 16.69 -11.01
C ILE A 68 -5.81 17.09 -9.65
N GLU A 69 -7.12 17.09 -9.53
CA GLU A 69 -7.79 17.31 -8.24
C GLU A 69 -7.53 16.13 -7.31
N VAL A 70 -7.35 16.36 -6.00
CA VAL A 70 -7.02 15.28 -5.05
C VAL A 70 -7.99 15.27 -3.88
N TRP A 71 -8.49 14.08 -3.55
CA TRP A 71 -9.35 13.80 -2.39
C TRP A 71 -8.64 12.79 -1.49
N MET A 72 -8.44 13.11 -0.22
CA MET A 72 -7.77 12.23 0.74
C MET A 72 -8.69 11.99 1.95
N PRO A 73 -9.55 10.95 1.90
CA PRO A 73 -10.45 10.63 3.01
C PRO A 73 -9.71 10.07 4.23
N ASP A 74 -10.13 10.49 5.41
CA ASP A 74 -9.68 9.93 6.69
C ASP A 74 -10.69 8.91 7.23
N LEU A 75 -10.50 7.66 6.82
CA LEU A 75 -11.31 6.52 7.27
C LEU A 75 -11.07 6.16 8.74
N HIS A 76 -9.91 6.52 9.30
CA HIS A 76 -9.60 6.24 10.70
C HIS A 76 -10.41 7.14 11.62
N SER A 77 -10.46 8.43 11.31
CA SER A 77 -11.28 9.39 12.06
C SER A 77 -12.77 9.13 11.85
N GLY A 78 -13.22 8.94 10.61
CA GLY A 78 -14.65 8.76 10.31
C GLY A 78 -15.28 7.54 10.99
N TYR A 79 -14.56 6.42 11.07
CA TYR A 79 -15.04 5.19 11.73
C TYR A 79 -14.51 4.98 13.15
N PHE A 80 -13.78 5.95 13.71
CA PHE A 80 -13.11 5.83 15.01
C PHE A 80 -12.21 4.59 15.13
N ILE A 81 -11.53 4.24 14.04
CA ILE A 81 -10.65 3.08 13.96
C ILE A 81 -9.20 3.54 14.20
N PRO A 82 -8.51 3.05 15.25
CA PRO A 82 -7.13 3.44 15.48
C PRO A 82 -6.20 2.95 14.35
N PRO A 83 -5.18 3.71 13.94
CA PRO A 83 -4.16 3.25 12.98
C PRO A 83 -3.49 1.95 13.42
N GLY A 84 -3.27 1.04 12.47
CA GLY A 84 -2.69 -0.26 12.78
C GLY A 84 -2.84 -1.28 11.65
N ARG A 85 -1.96 -2.30 11.68
CA ARG A 85 -1.81 -3.29 10.61
C ARG A 85 -3.10 -3.95 10.13
N TYR A 86 -4.08 -4.13 11.01
CA TYR A 86 -5.34 -4.82 10.72
C TYR A 86 -6.56 -3.91 10.85
N SER A 87 -6.35 -2.62 11.11
CA SER A 87 -7.39 -1.68 11.50
C SER A 87 -8.48 -1.54 10.45
N LEU A 88 -8.12 -1.48 9.17
CA LEU A 88 -9.09 -1.31 8.07
C LEU A 88 -9.55 -2.64 7.45
N ASN A 89 -9.15 -3.81 7.99
CA ASN A 89 -9.51 -5.10 7.40
C ASN A 89 -11.02 -5.36 7.43
N ALA A 90 -11.69 -4.90 8.49
CA ALA A 90 -13.12 -5.09 8.70
C ALA A 90 -14.00 -4.13 7.88
N LEU A 91 -13.39 -3.11 7.25
CA LEU A 91 -14.13 -2.18 6.41
C LEU A 91 -14.79 -2.95 5.26
N LYS A 92 -16.02 -2.58 4.91
CA LYS A 92 -16.75 -3.23 3.81
C LYS A 92 -16.35 -2.59 2.47
N PRO A 93 -16.16 -3.36 1.37
CA PRO A 93 -15.86 -2.79 0.06
C PRO A 93 -16.89 -1.77 -0.43
N GLU A 94 -18.16 -1.91 -0.02
CA GLU A 94 -19.26 -1.00 -0.33
C GLU A 94 -19.01 0.42 0.18
N VAL A 95 -18.31 0.57 1.32
CA VAL A 95 -17.92 1.89 1.85
C VAL A 95 -16.95 2.58 0.89
N LEU A 96 -15.95 1.85 0.39
CA LEU A 96 -14.98 2.39 -0.56
C LEU A 96 -15.64 2.69 -1.91
N LEU A 97 -16.58 1.83 -2.34
CA LEU A 97 -17.38 2.07 -3.54
C LEU A 97 -18.16 3.38 -3.44
N GLU A 98 -18.85 3.60 -2.31
CA GLU A 98 -19.61 4.83 -2.10
C GLU A 98 -18.72 6.07 -2.14
N LEU A 99 -17.56 6.03 -1.47
CA LEU A 99 -16.57 7.13 -1.52
C LEU A 99 -16.06 7.39 -2.94
N MET A 100 -15.76 6.33 -3.69
CA MET A 100 -15.33 6.44 -5.09
C MET A 100 -16.43 7.08 -5.96
N GLN A 101 -17.67 6.68 -5.79
CA GLN A 101 -18.81 7.24 -6.52
C GLN A 101 -19.08 8.70 -6.12
N LYS A 102 -18.94 9.06 -4.84
CA LYS A 102 -19.07 10.44 -4.37
C LYS A 102 -17.95 11.33 -4.91
N ALA A 103 -16.70 10.90 -4.82
CA ALA A 103 -15.57 11.63 -5.41
C ALA A 103 -15.76 11.85 -6.92
N GLN A 104 -16.18 10.82 -7.65
CA GLN A 104 -16.41 10.91 -9.10
C GLN A 104 -17.58 11.85 -9.44
N SER A 105 -18.72 11.74 -8.72
CA SER A 105 -19.93 12.53 -9.00
C SER A 105 -19.83 13.99 -8.56
N VAL A 106 -19.22 14.28 -7.41
CA VAL A 106 -19.03 15.65 -6.91
C VAL A 106 -18.02 16.40 -7.78
N SER A 107 -16.90 15.76 -8.15
CA SER A 107 -15.91 16.39 -9.02
C SER A 107 -16.38 16.45 -10.48
N ASN A 108 -17.26 15.52 -10.90
CA ASN A 108 -17.66 15.30 -12.30
C ASN A 108 -16.45 15.13 -13.24
N LYS A 109 -15.45 14.40 -12.77
CA LYS A 109 -14.16 14.17 -13.43
C LYS A 109 -13.90 12.69 -13.57
N GLN A 110 -12.96 12.33 -14.45
CA GLN A 110 -12.49 10.95 -14.54
C GLN A 110 -11.67 10.61 -13.28
N LEU A 111 -12.11 9.59 -12.56
CA LEU A 111 -11.50 9.18 -11.29
C LEU A 111 -10.29 8.28 -11.50
N TYR A 112 -9.23 8.54 -10.75
CA TYR A 112 -8.07 7.67 -10.57
C TYR A 112 -7.93 7.36 -9.09
N ILE A 113 -7.54 6.14 -8.76
CA ILE A 113 -7.40 5.72 -7.37
C ILE A 113 -5.91 5.56 -7.07
N ILE A 114 -5.46 6.03 -5.92
CA ILE A 114 -4.17 5.64 -5.36
C ILE A 114 -4.39 4.99 -4.00
N VAL A 115 -3.76 3.84 -3.79
CA VAL A 115 -3.88 3.08 -2.55
C VAL A 115 -2.59 2.32 -2.25
N SER A 116 -2.27 2.21 -0.97
CA SER A 116 -1.05 1.59 -0.48
C SER A 116 -1.33 0.36 0.38
N GLY A 117 -0.38 -0.57 0.40
CA GLY A 117 -0.35 -1.63 1.41
C GLY A 117 -1.56 -2.58 1.38
N ARG A 118 -2.19 -2.80 2.53
CA ARG A 118 -3.25 -3.80 2.70
C ARG A 118 -4.60 -3.36 2.15
N MET A 119 -4.80 -2.06 2.01
CA MET A 119 -6.04 -1.51 1.46
C MET A 119 -6.22 -1.82 -0.02
N SER A 120 -5.14 -2.15 -0.75
CA SER A 120 -5.21 -2.47 -2.17
C SER A 120 -6.20 -3.58 -2.50
N ALA A 121 -6.27 -4.65 -1.69
CA ALA A 121 -7.19 -5.77 -1.94
C ALA A 121 -8.65 -5.32 -1.85
N LYS A 122 -9.00 -4.62 -0.77
CA LYS A 122 -10.36 -4.13 -0.52
C LYS A 122 -10.78 -3.05 -1.53
N THR A 123 -9.84 -2.22 -1.96
CA THR A 123 -10.08 -1.26 -3.05
C THR A 123 -10.38 -1.97 -4.37
N LEU A 124 -9.65 -3.05 -4.70
CA LEU A 124 -9.96 -3.85 -5.89
C LEU A 124 -11.34 -4.52 -5.77
N GLU A 125 -11.75 -4.94 -4.57
CA GLU A 125 -13.11 -5.47 -4.32
C GLU A 125 -14.18 -4.41 -4.61
N ALA A 126 -13.95 -3.18 -4.15
CA ALA A 126 -14.85 -2.05 -4.41
C ALA A 126 -14.92 -1.67 -5.89
N ILE A 127 -13.76 -1.62 -6.57
CA ILE A 127 -13.69 -1.41 -8.03
C ILE A 127 -14.52 -2.48 -8.75
N ARG A 128 -14.38 -3.74 -8.33
CA ARG A 128 -15.12 -4.85 -8.93
C ARG A 128 -16.63 -4.71 -8.75
N LEU A 129 -17.10 -4.29 -7.57
CA LEU A 129 -18.51 -3.98 -7.36
C LEU A 129 -19.00 -2.90 -8.33
N TRP A 130 -18.17 -1.88 -8.59
CA TRP A 130 -18.52 -0.83 -9.55
C TRP A 130 -18.55 -1.32 -11.00
N GLN A 131 -17.65 -2.21 -11.38
CA GLN A 131 -17.66 -2.88 -12.68
C GLN A 131 -18.92 -3.71 -12.90
N MET A 132 -19.37 -4.42 -11.87
CA MET A 132 -20.65 -5.16 -11.90
C MET A 132 -21.87 -4.22 -12.02
N ALA A 133 -21.75 -2.99 -11.52
CA ALA A 133 -22.74 -1.93 -11.70
C ALA A 133 -22.59 -1.17 -13.04
N GLY A 134 -21.65 -1.56 -13.90
CA GLY A 134 -21.50 -1.02 -15.26
C GLY A 134 -20.70 0.27 -15.38
N VAL A 135 -19.75 0.54 -14.46
CA VAL A 135 -18.86 1.71 -14.56
C VAL A 135 -18.13 1.75 -15.91
N GLN A 136 -18.04 2.93 -16.49
CA GLN A 136 -17.33 3.15 -17.75
C GLN A 136 -15.95 3.77 -17.53
N LYS A 137 -15.06 3.64 -18.53
CA LYS A 137 -13.68 4.14 -18.46
C LYS A 137 -13.61 5.66 -18.27
N GLU A 138 -14.61 6.39 -18.77
CA GLU A 138 -14.77 7.84 -18.61
C GLU A 138 -15.02 8.23 -17.16
N GLN A 139 -15.61 7.33 -16.37
CA GLN A 139 -15.84 7.52 -14.94
C GLN A 139 -14.64 7.05 -14.12
N LEU A 140 -14.06 5.88 -14.43
CA LEU A 140 -12.95 5.28 -13.70
C LEU A 140 -11.76 4.98 -14.64
N GLY A 141 -10.72 5.80 -14.54
CA GLY A 141 -9.55 5.78 -15.43
C GLY A 141 -8.47 4.76 -15.06
N GLY A 142 -8.33 4.35 -13.80
CA GLY A 142 -7.28 3.40 -13.41
C GLY A 142 -6.95 3.46 -11.93
N ALA A 143 -6.06 2.56 -11.50
CA ALA A 143 -5.57 2.53 -10.13
C ALA A 143 -4.03 2.52 -10.09
N ILE A 144 -3.47 3.27 -9.13
CA ILE A 144 -2.05 3.27 -8.78
C ILE A 144 -1.93 2.53 -7.46
N LEU A 145 -1.26 1.38 -7.45
CA LEU A 145 -1.05 0.59 -6.24
C LEU A 145 0.38 0.75 -5.76
N VAL A 146 0.56 1.23 -4.52
CA VAL A 146 1.88 1.43 -3.92
C VAL A 146 2.19 0.31 -2.93
N SER A 147 3.13 -0.55 -3.26
CA SER A 147 3.45 -1.78 -2.51
C SER A 147 2.20 -2.58 -2.06
N PRO A 148 1.37 -3.04 -3.03
CA PRO A 148 0.12 -3.70 -2.69
C PRO A 148 0.33 -5.04 -1.97
N LYS A 149 -0.56 -5.35 -1.02
CA LYS A 149 -0.64 -6.67 -0.38
C LYS A 149 -1.86 -7.42 -0.91
N LEU A 150 -1.69 -8.21 -1.96
CA LEU A 150 -2.77 -8.97 -2.63
C LEU A 150 -2.73 -10.49 -2.35
N TYR A 151 -2.22 -10.87 -1.17
CA TYR A 151 -2.08 -12.27 -0.77
C TYR A 151 -3.09 -12.62 0.31
N VAL A 152 -3.65 -13.83 0.24
CA VAL A 152 -4.58 -14.37 1.26
C VAL A 152 -3.89 -14.44 2.63
N GLY A 153 -2.59 -14.67 2.65
CA GLY A 153 -1.74 -14.63 3.84
C GLY A 153 -0.27 -14.53 3.44
N THR A 154 0.62 -14.37 4.42
CA THR A 154 2.06 -14.49 4.19
C THR A 154 2.40 -15.98 3.99
N PRO A 155 2.80 -16.43 2.79
CA PRO A 155 3.18 -17.83 2.58
C PRO A 155 4.41 -18.18 3.42
N GLN A 156 4.48 -19.41 3.92
CA GLN A 156 5.67 -19.88 4.62
C GLN A 156 6.82 -20.12 3.64
N GLY A 157 8.05 -20.27 4.17
CA GLY A 157 9.21 -20.61 3.35
C GLY A 157 8.96 -21.90 2.57
N GLY A 158 9.10 -21.84 1.24
CA GLY A 158 8.84 -22.96 0.32
C GLY A 158 7.39 -23.13 -0.15
N GLU A 159 6.43 -22.35 0.37
CA GLU A 159 5.04 -22.37 -0.10
C GLU A 159 4.81 -21.41 -1.28
N GLU A 160 3.98 -21.82 -2.23
CA GLU A 160 3.46 -20.92 -3.26
C GLU A 160 2.50 -19.89 -2.66
N ALA A 161 2.55 -18.66 -3.18
CA ALA A 161 1.71 -17.60 -2.67
C ALA A 161 0.28 -17.75 -3.19
N THR A 162 -0.70 -17.77 -2.29
CA THR A 162 -2.12 -17.71 -2.68
C THR A 162 -2.57 -16.25 -2.77
N PHE A 163 -3.02 -15.84 -3.96
CA PHE A 163 -3.54 -14.49 -4.20
C PHE A 163 -4.98 -14.35 -3.76
N ILE A 164 -5.33 -13.14 -3.31
CA ILE A 164 -6.72 -12.81 -3.02
C ILE A 164 -7.48 -12.89 -4.34
N PRO A 165 -8.61 -13.61 -4.37
CA PRO A 165 -9.46 -13.78 -5.53
C PRO A 165 -9.60 -12.55 -6.45
N VAL A 166 -9.83 -11.39 -5.86
CA VAL A 166 -10.05 -10.14 -6.59
C VAL A 166 -8.89 -9.71 -7.48
N ALA A 167 -7.65 -10.10 -7.13
CA ALA A 167 -6.47 -9.78 -7.93
C ALA A 167 -6.59 -10.39 -9.34
N ARG A 168 -7.24 -11.55 -9.47
CA ARG A 168 -7.47 -12.26 -10.75
C ARG A 168 -8.81 -11.94 -11.40
N ALA A 169 -9.54 -10.94 -10.88
CA ALA A 169 -10.89 -10.61 -11.33
C ALA A 169 -11.03 -9.13 -11.75
N THR A 170 -9.92 -8.39 -11.78
CA THR A 170 -9.88 -6.98 -12.18
C THR A 170 -9.30 -6.83 -13.57
N ASN A 171 -10.00 -6.08 -14.42
CA ASN A 171 -9.57 -5.65 -15.75
C ASN A 171 -9.33 -4.13 -15.83
N LEU A 172 -9.29 -3.44 -14.69
CA LEU A 172 -8.92 -2.02 -14.62
C LEU A 172 -7.42 -1.86 -14.92
N PRO A 173 -6.98 -0.85 -15.71
CA PRO A 173 -5.56 -0.54 -15.85
C PRO A 173 -4.91 -0.21 -14.50
N VAL A 174 -3.75 -0.81 -14.24
CA VAL A 174 -3.03 -0.68 -12.97
C VAL A 174 -1.60 -0.19 -13.19
N TYR A 175 -1.20 0.80 -12.40
CA TYR A 175 0.20 1.22 -12.28
C TYR A 175 0.75 0.81 -10.91
N LEU A 176 1.78 -0.02 -10.88
CA LEU A 176 2.42 -0.51 -9.67
C LEU A 176 3.66 0.30 -9.34
N LEU A 177 3.67 0.90 -8.15
CA LEU A 177 4.84 1.52 -7.54
C LEU A 177 5.40 0.57 -6.48
N GLN A 178 6.51 -0.11 -6.78
CA GLN A 178 7.08 -1.14 -5.91
C GLN A 178 8.44 -0.71 -5.34
N PRO A 179 8.53 -0.35 -4.05
CA PRO A 179 9.78 -0.25 -3.32
C PRO A 179 10.65 -1.51 -3.49
N VAL A 180 11.96 -1.31 -3.61
CA VAL A 180 12.93 -2.41 -3.78
C VAL A 180 13.43 -2.93 -2.42
N ASN A 181 13.51 -2.07 -1.40
CA ASN A 181 14.02 -2.45 -0.06
C ASN A 181 12.91 -3.12 0.78
N THR A 182 12.25 -4.14 0.24
CA THR A 182 11.17 -4.88 0.91
C THR A 182 11.13 -6.33 0.44
N ALA A 183 10.68 -7.23 1.31
CA ALA A 183 10.49 -8.63 0.96
C ALA A 183 9.45 -8.83 -0.16
N GLN A 184 8.53 -7.89 -0.37
CA GLN A 184 7.53 -8.00 -1.44
C GLN A 184 8.10 -7.77 -2.83
N HIS A 185 9.24 -7.10 -2.94
CA HIS A 185 9.90 -6.87 -4.21
C HIS A 185 10.12 -8.18 -4.97
N TRP A 186 10.53 -9.24 -4.27
CA TRP A 186 10.80 -10.56 -4.83
C TRP A 186 9.56 -11.28 -5.38
N ARG A 187 8.35 -10.82 -5.02
CA ARG A 187 7.08 -11.45 -5.40
C ARG A 187 6.24 -10.59 -6.34
N ILE A 188 6.71 -9.39 -6.71
CA ILE A 188 5.92 -8.44 -7.48
C ILE A 188 5.54 -8.97 -8.87
N ASN A 189 6.39 -9.80 -9.49
CA ASN A 189 6.06 -10.40 -10.79
C ASN A 189 4.87 -11.35 -10.69
N SER A 190 4.72 -12.08 -9.58
CA SER A 190 3.54 -12.92 -9.35
C SER A 190 2.27 -12.08 -9.14
N VAL A 191 2.39 -10.88 -8.54
CA VAL A 191 1.28 -9.91 -8.46
C VAL A 191 0.89 -9.41 -9.84
N VAL A 192 1.89 -9.05 -10.67
CA VAL A 192 1.67 -8.62 -12.07
C VAL A 192 0.92 -9.70 -12.83
N SER A 193 1.40 -10.94 -12.81
CA SER A 193 0.74 -12.06 -13.50
C SER A 193 -0.69 -12.28 -13.02
N ALA A 194 -0.94 -12.21 -11.70
CA ALA A 194 -2.30 -12.36 -11.17
C ALA A 194 -3.25 -11.25 -11.65
N LEU A 195 -2.79 -10.00 -11.74
CA LEU A 195 -3.58 -8.88 -12.26
C LEU A 195 -3.82 -9.01 -13.78
N GLU A 196 -2.80 -9.40 -14.54
CA GLU A 196 -2.90 -9.61 -15.99
C GLU A 196 -3.82 -10.79 -16.33
N GLU A 197 -3.83 -11.86 -15.53
CA GLU A 197 -4.79 -12.96 -15.62
C GLU A 197 -6.25 -12.46 -15.48
N GLY A 198 -6.48 -11.41 -14.67
CA GLY A 198 -7.78 -10.75 -14.55
C GLY A 198 -8.15 -9.84 -15.72
N GLY A 199 -7.22 -9.62 -16.66
CA GLY A 199 -7.38 -8.74 -17.82
C GLY A 199 -6.87 -7.33 -17.60
N ALA A 200 -6.24 -7.01 -16.46
CA ALA A 200 -5.67 -5.69 -16.23
C ALA A 200 -4.41 -5.48 -17.07
N GLN A 201 -4.29 -4.33 -17.73
CA GLN A 201 -2.99 -3.88 -18.25
C GLN A 201 -2.16 -3.29 -17.10
N VAL A 202 -0.99 -3.87 -16.85
CA VAL A 202 -0.15 -3.53 -15.70
C VAL A 202 1.14 -2.83 -16.11
N TYR A 203 1.42 -1.69 -15.48
CA TYR A 203 2.71 -1.00 -15.57
C TYR A 203 3.47 -1.16 -14.27
N LEU A 204 4.71 -1.64 -14.30
CA LEU A 204 5.52 -1.82 -13.09
C LEU A 204 6.69 -0.83 -13.02
N HIS A 205 6.79 -0.10 -11.91
CA HIS A 205 7.88 0.81 -11.62
C HIS A 205 8.53 0.47 -10.27
N HIS A 206 9.81 0.10 -10.32
CA HIS A 206 10.63 -0.16 -9.14
C HIS A 206 11.18 1.13 -8.51
N LEU A 207 10.91 1.33 -7.22
CA LEU A 207 11.41 2.47 -6.44
C LEU A 207 12.66 2.06 -5.66
N LYS A 208 13.83 2.49 -6.15
CA LYS A 208 15.12 2.20 -5.51
C LYS A 208 15.32 3.06 -4.27
N GLY A 209 16.03 2.50 -3.28
CA GLY A 209 16.48 3.25 -2.10
C GLY A 209 15.40 3.46 -1.02
N VAL A 210 14.20 2.94 -1.21
CA VAL A 210 13.08 3.10 -0.27
C VAL A 210 12.42 1.75 0.02
N ALA A 211 11.79 1.66 1.19
CA ALA A 211 11.01 0.51 1.65
C ALA A 211 9.49 0.80 1.62
N ASP A 212 8.69 -0.18 2.03
CA ASP A 212 7.22 -0.03 2.11
C ASP A 212 6.85 1.09 3.09
N GLY A 213 5.89 1.93 2.72
CA GLY A 213 5.42 3.03 3.58
C GLY A 213 6.32 4.27 3.57
N PHE A 214 7.30 4.38 2.66
CA PHE A 214 8.22 5.54 2.59
C PHE A 214 7.52 6.91 2.55
N HIS A 215 6.30 6.98 1.99
CA HIS A 215 5.49 8.20 1.86
C HIS A 215 4.50 8.38 3.01
N THR A 216 4.35 7.39 3.90
CA THR A 216 3.42 7.42 5.04
C THR A 216 4.11 7.45 6.40
N ARG A 217 5.42 7.16 6.48
CA ARG A 217 6.16 7.16 7.74
C ARG A 217 6.11 8.54 8.45
N PRO A 218 6.07 8.55 9.79
CA PRO A 218 6.35 9.74 10.60
C PRO A 218 7.70 10.37 10.25
N LEU A 219 7.82 11.70 10.39
CA LEU A 219 9.03 12.44 10.00
C LEU A 219 10.26 12.08 10.84
N ASP A 220 10.06 11.70 12.09
CA ASP A 220 11.10 11.24 13.02
C ASP A 220 11.62 9.83 12.72
N ASP A 221 10.95 9.09 11.83
CA ASP A 221 11.31 7.74 11.36
C ASP A 221 11.46 7.70 9.82
N THR A 222 11.81 8.83 9.19
CA THR A 222 11.96 8.93 7.73
C THR A 222 13.43 9.17 7.34
N GLU A 223 13.93 8.39 6.38
CA GLU A 223 15.28 8.56 5.83
C GLU A 223 15.34 9.68 4.77
N PRO A 224 16.49 10.36 4.58
CA PRO A 224 16.62 11.43 3.57
C PRO A 224 16.22 11.01 2.16
N GLN A 225 16.51 9.77 1.76
CA GLN A 225 16.09 9.25 0.45
C GLN A 225 14.57 9.09 0.34
N GLU A 226 13.88 8.76 1.44
CA GLU A 226 12.42 8.67 1.46
C GLU A 226 11.78 10.06 1.33
N ILE A 227 12.39 11.10 1.93
CA ILE A 227 11.96 12.50 1.75
C ILE A 227 12.11 12.92 0.28
N GLU A 228 13.29 12.70 -0.31
CA GLU A 228 13.57 13.06 -1.72
C GLU A 228 12.64 12.33 -2.69
N LEU A 229 12.37 11.04 -2.45
CA LEU A 229 11.49 10.28 -3.32
C LEU A 229 10.02 10.68 -3.14
N THR A 230 9.59 11.02 -1.92
CA THR A 230 8.24 11.52 -1.64
C THR A 230 8.01 12.88 -2.31
N SER A 231 8.98 13.80 -2.27
CA SER A 231 8.85 15.11 -2.92
C SER A 231 8.77 15.03 -4.45
N ARG A 232 9.20 13.92 -5.06
CA ARG A 232 9.05 13.65 -6.50
C ARG A 232 7.80 12.85 -6.86
N LEU A 233 7.06 12.37 -5.85
CA LEU A 233 5.95 11.46 -6.04
C LEU A 233 4.84 12.10 -6.89
N HIS A 234 4.56 13.39 -6.73
CA HIS A 234 3.54 14.09 -7.52
C HIS A 234 3.79 13.99 -9.03
N ALA A 235 5.05 14.18 -9.47
CA ALA A 235 5.44 14.06 -10.87
C ALA A 235 5.33 12.61 -11.39
N MET A 236 5.64 11.63 -10.53
CA MET A 236 5.51 10.21 -10.87
C MET A 236 4.05 9.80 -11.01
N LEU A 237 3.20 10.23 -10.07
CA LEU A 237 1.77 9.98 -10.08
C LEU A 237 1.09 10.64 -11.28
N ASN A 238 1.46 11.87 -11.63
CA ASN A 238 0.95 12.53 -12.84
C ASN A 238 1.29 11.72 -14.11
N LYS A 239 2.55 11.24 -14.25
CA LYS A 239 2.94 10.39 -15.39
C LYS A 239 2.17 9.06 -15.42
N ALA A 240 1.95 8.43 -14.26
CA ALA A 240 1.15 7.22 -14.15
C ALA A 240 -0.30 7.48 -14.61
N VAL A 241 -0.92 8.57 -14.15
CA VAL A 241 -2.27 8.99 -14.59
C VAL A 241 -2.32 9.24 -16.11
N GLN A 242 -1.30 9.89 -16.68
CA GLN A 242 -1.24 10.11 -18.13
C GLN A 242 -1.23 8.79 -18.91
N LEU A 243 -0.42 7.81 -18.49
CA LEU A 243 -0.38 6.48 -19.09
C LEU A 243 -1.72 5.75 -18.94
N LEU A 244 -2.27 5.71 -17.72
CA LEU A 244 -3.56 5.08 -17.44
C LEU A 244 -4.71 5.71 -18.23
N SER A 245 -4.65 7.03 -18.49
CA SER A 245 -5.69 7.76 -19.23
C SER A 245 -5.80 7.36 -20.69
N VAL A 246 -4.68 6.98 -21.33
CA VAL A 246 -4.65 6.53 -22.73
C VAL A 246 -4.71 5.01 -22.87
N THR A 247 -4.69 4.30 -21.75
CA THR A 247 -4.76 2.84 -21.72
C THR A 247 -6.19 2.38 -22.01
N SER A 248 -6.38 1.63 -23.10
CA SER A 248 -7.66 1.01 -23.42
C SER A 248 -8.02 -0.07 -22.41
N ALA A 249 -9.25 -0.06 -21.91
CA ALA A 249 -9.77 -1.11 -21.06
C ALA A 249 -11.28 -1.24 -21.25
N ASP A 250 -11.76 -2.47 -21.40
CA ASP A 250 -13.17 -2.79 -21.24
C ASP A 250 -13.41 -3.09 -19.76
N LEU A 251 -14.19 -2.23 -19.09
CA LEU A 251 -14.51 -2.38 -17.68
C LEU A 251 -15.75 -3.28 -17.44
N ALA A 252 -16.28 -3.93 -18.48
CA ALA A 252 -17.31 -4.94 -18.32
C ALA A 252 -16.84 -6.02 -17.35
N SER A 253 -17.71 -6.38 -16.40
CA SER A 253 -17.37 -7.35 -15.37
C SER A 253 -17.15 -8.74 -15.98
N VAL A 254 -15.92 -9.26 -15.95
CA VAL A 254 -15.64 -10.66 -16.35
C VAL A 254 -16.24 -11.62 -15.31
N PRO A 255 -16.94 -12.71 -15.69
CA PRO A 255 -17.47 -13.68 -14.75
C PRO A 255 -16.37 -14.29 -13.88
N THR A 256 -16.54 -14.23 -12.58
CA THR A 256 -15.65 -14.86 -11.61
C THR A 256 -15.89 -16.37 -11.60
N SER A 257 -14.85 -17.17 -11.84
CA SER A 257 -14.93 -18.62 -11.61
C SER A 257 -15.24 -18.89 -10.13
N PRO A 258 -16.16 -19.81 -9.77
CA PRO A 258 -16.62 -20.02 -8.39
C PRO A 258 -15.53 -20.45 -7.38
N GLU A 259 -14.30 -20.71 -7.81
CA GLU A 259 -13.13 -20.98 -6.96
C GLU A 259 -12.60 -19.75 -6.17
N LEU A 260 -13.22 -18.60 -6.34
CA LEU A 260 -12.82 -17.33 -5.74
C LEU A 260 -13.32 -17.15 -4.28
N SER A 261 -13.77 -18.23 -3.63
CA SER A 261 -14.08 -18.27 -2.20
C SER A 261 -13.04 -19.11 -1.44
N VAL A 262 -11.74 -18.87 -1.66
CA VAL A 262 -10.74 -19.45 -0.76
C VAL A 262 -10.89 -18.75 0.59
N PRO A 263 -11.31 -19.44 1.67
CA PRO A 263 -11.37 -18.83 2.98
C PRO A 263 -9.97 -18.31 3.30
N VAL A 264 -9.89 -17.04 3.67
CA VAL A 264 -8.66 -16.47 4.22
C VAL A 264 -8.25 -17.35 5.39
N LYS A 265 -7.24 -18.20 5.18
CA LYS A 265 -6.66 -18.99 6.27
C LYS A 265 -6.14 -17.95 7.25
N GLN A 266 -6.87 -17.77 8.34
CA GLN A 266 -6.40 -17.03 9.50
C GLN A 266 -5.01 -17.56 9.78
N ALA A 267 -4.00 -16.71 9.69
CA ALA A 267 -2.62 -17.10 9.90
C ALA A 267 -2.55 -17.74 11.29
N ALA A 268 -2.51 -19.07 11.33
CA ALA A 268 -2.50 -19.82 12.56
C ALA A 268 -1.17 -19.52 13.23
N SER A 269 -1.22 -18.65 14.25
CA SER A 269 -0.09 -18.07 14.96
C SER A 269 0.72 -19.07 15.81
N SER A 270 0.67 -20.38 15.56
CA SER A 270 1.31 -21.33 16.47
C SER A 270 1.74 -22.68 15.89
N THR A 271 1.51 -22.98 14.61
CA THR A 271 1.87 -24.29 14.04
C THR A 271 3.22 -24.32 13.33
N LEU A 272 4.08 -23.32 13.58
CA LEU A 272 5.24 -22.98 12.74
C LEU A 272 6.50 -23.82 13.00
N LEU A 273 6.67 -24.39 14.20
CA LEU A 273 7.81 -25.25 14.48
C LEU A 273 7.46 -26.69 14.15
N LYS A 274 7.69 -27.07 12.90
CA LYS A 274 7.70 -28.48 12.49
C LYS A 274 9.13 -28.99 12.56
N PRO A 275 9.38 -30.19 13.13
CA PRO A 275 10.68 -30.84 12.99
C PRO A 275 11.02 -30.92 11.50
N TYR A 276 12.20 -30.44 11.12
CA TYR A 276 12.70 -30.65 9.77
C TYR A 276 12.95 -32.15 9.57
N VAL A 277 12.36 -32.72 8.51
CA VAL A 277 12.51 -34.13 8.15
C VAL A 277 13.23 -34.20 6.81
N GLY A 278 14.45 -34.71 6.80
CA GLY A 278 15.32 -34.78 5.62
C GLY A 278 16.79 -34.92 6.01
N GLU A 279 17.67 -35.06 5.02
CA GLU A 279 19.11 -34.92 5.25
C GLU A 279 19.40 -33.50 5.71
N GLN A 280 20.02 -33.34 6.88
CA GLN A 280 20.47 -32.04 7.34
C GLN A 280 21.74 -31.69 6.56
N PRO A 281 21.72 -30.70 5.65
CA PRO A 281 22.95 -30.25 5.02
C PRO A 281 23.91 -29.75 6.11
N GLU A 282 25.21 -29.90 5.91
CA GLU A 282 26.17 -29.24 6.80
C GLU A 282 25.87 -27.74 6.80
N LEU A 283 25.47 -27.23 7.97
CA LEU A 283 25.04 -25.85 8.13
C LEU A 283 26.26 -24.93 8.18
N THR A 284 26.85 -24.66 7.01
CA THR A 284 27.94 -23.68 6.87
C THR A 284 27.33 -22.31 6.64
N LEU A 285 27.48 -21.41 7.61
CA LEU A 285 27.12 -20.00 7.44
C LEU A 285 28.25 -19.18 8.05
N LYS A 286 29.04 -18.58 7.17
CA LYS A 286 30.17 -17.72 7.55
C LYS A 286 29.71 -16.28 7.53
N LEU A 287 29.69 -15.66 8.71
CA LEU A 287 29.30 -14.26 8.91
C LEU A 287 30.42 -13.52 9.63
N ALA A 288 30.57 -12.23 9.34
CA ALA A 288 31.37 -11.36 10.17
C ALA A 288 30.57 -10.98 11.42
N ASP A 289 31.18 -11.07 12.61
CA ASP A 289 30.62 -10.50 13.83
C ASP A 289 30.77 -8.97 13.86
N MET A 290 30.27 -8.33 14.93
CA MET A 290 30.36 -6.87 15.09
C MET A 290 31.80 -6.33 15.23
N HIS A 291 32.78 -7.19 15.43
CA HIS A 291 34.20 -6.86 15.51
C HIS A 291 34.96 -7.22 14.22
N GLY A 292 34.26 -7.72 13.19
CA GLY A 292 34.86 -8.14 11.92
C GLY A 292 35.49 -9.53 11.95
N ASN A 293 35.36 -10.29 13.05
CA ASN A 293 35.84 -11.67 13.09
C ASN A 293 34.92 -12.57 12.28
N GLN A 294 35.50 -13.54 11.57
CA GLN A 294 34.74 -14.56 10.87
C GLN A 294 34.19 -15.58 11.86
N PHE A 295 32.88 -15.74 11.89
CA PHE A 295 32.16 -16.74 12.66
C PHE A 295 31.48 -17.73 11.71
N ASP A 296 31.73 -19.03 11.90
CA ASP A 296 31.06 -20.10 11.16
C ASP A 296 30.06 -20.82 12.07
N LEU A 297 28.81 -20.94 11.63
CA LEU A 297 27.79 -21.75 12.32
C LEU A 297 28.24 -23.21 12.52
N ALA A 298 29.13 -23.74 11.68
CA ALA A 298 29.69 -25.08 11.85
C ALA A 298 30.36 -25.30 13.21
N HIS A 299 30.87 -24.23 13.86
CA HIS A 299 31.46 -24.30 15.21
C HIS A 299 30.43 -24.60 16.31
N LEU A 300 29.13 -24.47 16.03
CA LEU A 300 28.05 -24.78 16.95
C LEU A 300 27.50 -26.21 16.78
N LYS A 301 28.20 -27.08 16.06
CA LYS A 301 27.82 -28.49 15.91
C LYS A 301 27.56 -29.14 17.27
N ASN A 302 26.49 -29.94 17.32
CA ASN A 302 26.00 -30.61 18.54
C ASN A 302 25.49 -29.67 19.66
N LYS A 303 25.32 -28.37 19.40
CA LYS A 303 24.66 -27.43 20.33
C LYS A 303 23.24 -27.16 19.87
N VAL A 304 22.37 -26.86 20.83
CA VAL A 304 21.06 -26.27 20.52
C VAL A 304 21.27 -24.80 20.16
N VAL A 305 20.98 -24.44 18.92
CA VAL A 305 21.16 -23.07 18.40
C VAL A 305 19.80 -22.47 18.09
N VAL A 306 19.53 -21.29 18.65
CA VAL A 306 18.43 -20.42 18.23
C VAL A 306 19.03 -19.35 17.33
N LEU A 307 18.73 -19.43 16.03
CA LEU A 307 19.11 -18.42 15.05
C LEU A 307 17.93 -17.48 14.82
N ASN A 308 18.11 -16.20 15.15
CA ASN A 308 17.10 -15.17 14.92
C ASN A 308 17.64 -14.08 13.99
N PHE A 309 16.85 -13.69 12.99
CA PHE A 309 17.16 -12.57 12.09
C PHE A 309 16.30 -11.38 12.52
N TRP A 310 16.94 -10.32 13.01
CA TRP A 310 16.26 -9.16 13.55
C TRP A 310 16.95 -7.86 13.12
N ALA A 311 16.27 -6.74 13.35
CA ALA A 311 16.84 -5.41 13.20
C ALA A 311 16.28 -4.47 14.26
N THR A 312 17.06 -3.46 14.66
CA THR A 312 16.66 -2.46 15.67
C THR A 312 15.43 -1.65 15.26
N TRP A 313 15.21 -1.51 13.95
CA TRP A 313 14.07 -0.82 13.34
C TRP A 313 12.89 -1.76 13.01
N CYS A 314 12.93 -3.03 13.42
CA CYS A 314 11.84 -3.98 13.21
C CYS A 314 10.96 -4.07 14.47
N PRO A 315 9.77 -3.44 14.52
CA PRO A 315 8.93 -3.42 15.72
C PRO A 315 8.62 -4.81 16.30
N PRO A 316 8.12 -5.80 15.52
CA PRO A 316 7.85 -7.12 16.09
C PRO A 316 9.11 -7.84 16.57
N CYS A 317 10.27 -7.55 15.96
CA CYS A 317 11.54 -8.12 16.42
C CYS A 317 11.94 -7.54 17.79
N VAL A 318 11.77 -6.23 17.99
CA VAL A 318 12.07 -5.56 19.27
C VAL A 318 11.15 -6.06 20.37
N GLU A 319 9.86 -6.24 20.07
CA GLU A 319 8.87 -6.82 21.00
C GLU A 319 9.22 -8.27 21.40
N GLU A 320 9.91 -9.02 20.54
CA GLU A 320 10.32 -10.41 20.78
C GLU A 320 11.56 -10.53 21.69
N ILE A 321 12.47 -9.54 21.68
CA ILE A 321 13.76 -9.59 22.41
C ILE A 321 13.62 -10.02 23.89
N PRO A 322 12.67 -9.48 24.69
CA PRO A 322 12.48 -9.90 26.07
C PRO A 322 12.16 -11.39 26.21
N SER A 323 11.45 -11.97 25.25
CA SER A 323 11.12 -13.40 25.21
C SER A 323 12.35 -14.27 24.92
N LEU A 324 13.22 -13.82 24.01
CA LEU A 324 14.49 -14.49 23.72
C LEU A 324 15.44 -14.47 24.91
N GLU A 325 15.50 -13.36 25.67
CA GLU A 325 16.32 -13.28 26.88
C GLU A 325 15.81 -14.21 27.99
N ARG A 326 14.48 -14.36 28.15
CA ARG A 326 13.91 -15.36 29.07
C ARG A 326 14.28 -16.78 28.65
N LEU A 327 14.18 -17.10 27.36
CA LEU A 327 14.60 -18.39 26.82
C LEU A 327 16.08 -18.67 27.12
N ARG A 328 16.96 -17.69 26.87
CA ARG A 328 18.39 -17.79 27.16
C ARG A 328 18.65 -18.13 28.63
N LYS A 329 18.00 -17.43 29.57
CA LYS A 329 18.13 -17.70 31.02
C LYS A 329 17.68 -19.11 31.41
N LEU A 330 16.59 -19.60 30.81
CA LEU A 330 16.07 -20.96 31.04
C LEU A 330 16.96 -22.06 30.43
N MET A 331 17.61 -21.77 29.31
CA MET A 331 18.51 -22.72 28.66
C MET A 331 19.85 -22.81 29.40
N VAL A 332 20.39 -21.70 29.90
CA VAL A 332 21.64 -21.69 30.69
C VAL A 332 21.49 -22.43 32.03
N SER A 333 20.30 -22.51 32.60
CA SER A 333 20.06 -23.22 33.87
C SER A 333 19.74 -24.70 33.72
N ARG A 334 19.51 -25.20 32.50
CA ARG A 334 19.08 -26.58 32.22
C ARG A 334 20.16 -27.46 31.59
N TRP A 335 21.30 -26.90 31.18
CA TRP A 335 22.34 -27.58 30.41
C TRP A 335 23.73 -27.25 30.90
#